data_AF-A3U1X4-F1
#
_entry.id   AF-A3U1X4-F1
#
_cell.length_a   1.000
_cell.length_b   1.000
_cell.length_c   1.000
_cell.angle_alpha   90.00
_cell.angle_beta   90.00
_cell.angle_gamma   90.00
#
_symmetry.space_group_name_H-M   'P 1'
#
loop_
_entity.id
_entity.type
_entity.pdbx_description
1 polymer ?
#
loop_
_entity_poly.entity_id
_entity_poly.type
_entity_poly.pdbx_seq_one_letter_code
_entity_poly.pdbx_strand_id
1 'polypeptide(L)' 'MTKLRLAALVALCLAAFSWFAETTFYGDVNAEGVVQESFFMPLTFVLAAIGVALFVISLFRSRRA' A
#
# COMPACT_ATOMS: atom_id res chain seq x y z
N MET A 1 -15.19 5.29 -14.41
CA MET A 1 -13.86 5.49 -13.76
C MET A 1 -12.77 5.37 -14.81
N THR A 2 -11.75 6.23 -14.79
CA THR A 2 -10.57 6.09 -15.67
C THR A 2 -9.72 4.90 -15.22
N LYS A 3 -9.09 4.20 -16.18
CA LYS A 3 -8.21 3.03 -15.91
C LYS A 3 -7.13 3.34 -14.85
N LEU A 4 -6.66 4.59 -14.79
CA LEU A 4 -5.71 5.08 -13.78
C LEU A 4 -6.27 5.06 -12.35
N ARG A 5 -7.53 5.47 -12.15
CA ARG A 5 -8.17 5.48 -10.82
C ARG A 5 -8.42 4.06 -10.32
N LEU A 6 -8.80 3.15 -11.23
CA LEU A 6 -8.95 1.74 -10.89
C LEU A 6 -7.62 1.13 -10.46
N ALA A 7 -6.53 1.38 -11.22
CA ALA A 7 -5.19 0.91 -10.85
C ALA A 7 -4.72 1.47 -9.50
N ALA A 8 -4.95 2.76 -9.24
CA ALA A 8 -4.63 3.39 -7.95
C ALA A 8 -5.40 2.72 -6.80
N LEU A 9 -6.69 2.46 -6.98
CA LEU A 9 -7.53 1.84 -5.96
C LEU A 9 -7.11 0.39 -5.69
N VAL A 10 -6.80 -0.38 -6.73
CA VAL A 10 -6.27 -1.75 -6.57
C VAL A 10 -4.94 -1.75 -5.82
N ALA A 11 -4.01 -0.85 -6.17
CA ALA A 11 -2.72 -0.74 -5.47
C ALA A 11 -2.90 -0.38 -3.99
N LEU A 12 -3.80 0.55 -3.66
CA LEU A 12 -4.12 0.92 -2.27
C LEU A 12 -4.78 -0.23 -1.51
N CYS A 13 -5.68 -0.98 -2.13
CA CYS A 13 -6.27 -2.17 -1.51
C CYS A 13 -5.20 -3.23 -1.19
N LEU A 14 -4.28 -3.50 -2.13
CA LEU A 14 -3.18 -4.45 -1.92
C LEU A 14 -2.24 -3.98 -0.81
N ALA A 15 -1.97 -2.67 -0.72
CA ALA A 15 -1.20 -2.11 0.38
C ALA A 15 -1.91 -2.32 1.74
N ALA A 16 -3.22 -2.07 1.79
CA ALA A 16 -4.00 -2.30 3.01
C ALA A 16 -4.01 -3.77 3.44
N PHE A 17 -4.16 -4.70 2.48
CA PHE A 17 -4.07 -6.13 2.78
C PHE A 17 -2.68 -6.55 3.25
N SER A 18 -1.62 -5.97 2.68
CA SER A 18 -0.24 -6.25 3.07
C SER A 18 0.04 -5.74 4.49
N TRP A 19 -0.47 -4.56 4.84
CA TRP A 19 -0.38 -4.03 6.20
C TRP A 19 -1.20 -4.87 7.20
N PHE A 20 -2.38 -5.32 6.80
CA PHE A 20 -3.20 -6.18 7.63
C PHE A 20 -2.52 -7.54 7.87
N ALA A 21 -1.88 -8.11 6.84
CA ALA A 21 -1.08 -9.32 6.98
C ALA A 21 0.13 -9.10 7.90
N GLU A 22 0.84 -7.98 7.76
CA GLU A 22 1.95 -7.62 8.64
C GLU A 22 1.53 -7.61 10.12
N THR A 23 0.47 -6.86 10.41
CA THR A 23 -0.03 -6.70 11.78
C THR A 23 -0.61 -7.98 12.37
N THR A 24 -1.20 -8.85 11.53
CA THR A 24 -1.81 -10.10 11.99
C THR A 24 -0.79 -11.23 12.18
N PHE A 25 0.22 -11.33 11.31
CA PHE A 25 1.14 -12.48 11.29
C PHE A 25 2.51 -12.20 11.90
N TYR A 26 3.01 -10.96 11.82
CA TYR A 26 4.36 -10.60 12.25
C TYR A 26 4.36 -9.70 13.49
N GLY A 27 3.36 -8.82 13.62
CA GLY A 27 3.30 -7.88 14.74
C GLY A 27 4.53 -6.98 14.79
N ASP A 28 4.75 -6.30 15.93
CA ASP A 28 5.87 -5.36 16.09
C ASP A 28 7.09 -6.05 16.72
N VAL A 29 6.88 -6.70 17.87
CA VAL A 29 7.93 -7.36 18.64
C VAL A 29 7.40 -8.66 19.23
N ASN A 30 8.10 -9.77 18.98
CA ASN A 30 7.75 -11.06 19.55
C ASN A 30 8.08 -11.13 21.05
N ALA A 31 7.63 -12.19 21.74
CA ALA A 31 7.86 -12.35 23.18
C ALA A 31 9.35 -12.49 23.55
N GLU A 32 10.22 -12.78 22.59
CA GLU A 32 11.67 -12.85 22.76
C GLU A 32 12.39 -11.51 22.50
N GLY A 33 11.67 -10.44 22.17
CA GLY A 33 12.26 -9.11 21.92
C GLY A 33 12.92 -8.97 20.55
N VAL A 34 12.65 -9.89 19.62
CA VAL A 34 13.22 -9.90 18.27
C VAL A 34 12.19 -9.34 17.29
N VAL A 35 12.63 -8.38 16.47
CA VAL A 35 11.85 -7.87 15.33
C VAL A 35 11.83 -8.97 14.27
N GLN A 36 10.63 -9.43 13.94
CA GLN A 36 10.48 -10.47 12.93
C GLN A 36 10.62 -9.83 11.55
N GLU A 37 11.63 -10.24 10.78
CA GLU A 37 11.82 -9.71 9.43
C GLU A 37 10.63 -10.09 8.56
N SER A 38 9.91 -9.08 8.07
CA SER A 38 8.78 -9.27 7.19
C SER A 38 8.95 -8.54 5.88
N PHE A 39 8.59 -9.24 4.80
CA PHE A 39 8.52 -8.67 3.46
C PHE A 39 7.25 -7.83 3.25
N PHE A 40 6.23 -7.99 4.09
CA PHE A 40 4.95 -7.30 3.94
C PHE A 40 5.04 -5.80 4.27
N MET A 41 5.88 -5.40 5.23
CA MET A 41 6.09 -3.98 5.54
C MET A 41 6.71 -3.22 4.34
N PRO A 42 7.85 -3.65 3.74
CA PRO A 42 8.37 -3.04 2.51
C PRO A 42 7.35 -3.02 1.37
N LEU A 43 6.61 -4.11 1.17
CA LEU A 43 5.61 -4.23 0.12
C LEU A 43 4.46 -3.23 0.30
N THR A 44 4.00 -3.05 1.54
CA THR A 44 2.97 -2.06 1.92
C THR A 44 3.40 -0.66 1.52
N PHE A 45 4.64 -0.26 1.84
CA PHE A 45 5.16 1.07 1.50
C PHE A 45 5.22 1.29 -0.02
N VAL A 46 5.75 0.32 -0.78
CA VAL A 46 5.86 0.45 -2.24
C VAL A 46 4.48 0.53 -2.89
N LEU A 47 3.55 -0.35 -2.50
CA LEU A 47 2.20 -0.36 -3.04
C LEU A 47 1.41 0.90 -2.68
N ALA A 48 1.55 1.39 -1.44
CA ALA A 48 0.93 2.63 -1.01
C ALA A 48 1.49 3.83 -1.79
N ALA A 49 2.80 3.92 -1.94
CA ALA A 49 3.44 5.00 -2.70
C ALA A 49 2.97 5.03 -4.16
N ILE A 50 2.91 3.86 -4.82
CA ILE A 50 2.40 3.74 -6.20
C ILE A 50 0.92 4.12 -6.26
N GLY A 51 0.10 3.62 -5.35
CA GLY A 51 -1.33 3.92 -5.29
C GLY A 51 -1.62 5.41 -5.11
N VAL A 52 -0.93 6.06 -4.18
CA VAL A 52 -1.03 7.51 -3.95
C VAL A 52 -0.56 8.29 -5.16
N ALA A 53 0.60 7.95 -5.74
CA ALA A 53 1.14 8.64 -6.91
C ALA A 53 0.16 8.56 -8.10
N LEU A 54 -0.38 7.38 -8.40
CA LEU A 54 -1.36 7.20 -9.48
C LEU A 54 -2.66 7.98 -9.22
N PHE A 55 -3.12 8.02 -7.97
CA PHE A 55 -4.29 8.80 -7.59
C PHE A 55 -4.07 10.29 -7.80
N VAL A 56 -2.94 10.83 -7.34
CA VAL A 56 -2.54 12.22 -7.51
C VAL A 56 -2.41 12.59 -8.98
N ILE A 57 -1.72 11.77 -9.79
CA ILE A 57 -1.61 11.97 -11.25
C ILE A 57 -2.99 11.99 -11.89
N SER A 58 -3.88 11.08 -11.49
CA SER A 58 -5.25 11.07 -12.00
C SER A 58 -6.03 12.33 -11.63
N LEU A 59 -5.79 12.92 -10.45
CA LEU A 59 -6.44 14.15 -10.03
C LEU A 59 -6.00 15.33 -10.90
N PHE A 60 -4.68 15.48 -11.10
CA PHE A 60 -4.13 16.54 -11.95
C PHE A 60 -4.54 16.38 -13.43
N ARG A 61 -4.58 15.15 -13.95
CA ARG A 61 -5.05 14.90 -15.33
C ARG A 61 -6.53 15.25 -15.51
N SER A 62 -7.35 14.98 -14.49
CA SER A 62 -8.79 15.29 -14.53
C SER A 62 -9.08 16.79 -14.44
N ARG A 63 -8.15 17.61 -13.95
CA ARG A 63 -8.30 19.08 -13.89
C ARG A 63 -7.90 19.80 -15.18
N ARG A 64 -7.20 19.11 -16.09
CA ARG A 64 -6.75 19.66 -17.39
C ARG A 64 -7.62 19.22 -18.59
N ALA A 65 -8.62 18.39 -18.36
CA ALA A 65 -9.60 17.95 -19.37
C ALA A 65 -10.91 18.70 -19.15
#